data_AF-A0A4R6V009-F1
#
_entry.id   AF-A0A4R6V009-F1
#
_cell.length_a   1.000
_cell.length_b   1.000
_cell.length_c   1.000
_cell.angle_alpha   90.00
_cell.angle_beta   90.00
_cell.angle_gamma   90.00
#
_symmetry.space_group_name_H-M   'P 1'
#
loop_
_entity.id
_entity.type
_entity.pdbx_description
1 polymer ?
#
loop_
_entity_poly.entity_id
_entity_poly.type
_entity_poly.pdbx_seq_one_letter_code
_entity_poly.pdbx_strand_id
1 'polypeptide(L)'
;MRKVYFWIALVISISLFFIGASTPIASLLPFPAAWTSWVSNLFISIGASIAIFAPLFFLERKLEGKLNEFEKSQKEIKRNQGRLEGESQAARDSISSLTKEVKRTQEELSKAVINKLASGRKNDEELILSVKNSPDRSTIIEAIARARELRLIPDTGCRTTIPAVVELYARFSPSQIRLHEGLTIPIEIDDSRPIESIIWHEGQDVIDFLAELALKLQDLGLYPGDAVFDSSEIFRELSDLLGLSHKAVTGSHGLTYPLGEVIQIVQPQWVINSKGIINYDGPGEYFISAKRFNEMDWWNHVTRKGWVDNISFGKAFDTAKLLVEQGEMEMD
;
A
#
# COMPACT_ATOMS: atom_id res chain seq x y z
N MET A 1 -62.49 38.35 15.07
CA MET A 1 -63.58 39.10 15.72
C MET A 1 -63.13 40.15 16.75
N ARG A 2 -62.15 39.91 17.64
CA ARG A 2 -61.75 40.90 18.68
C ARG A 2 -61.20 42.26 18.19
N LYS A 3 -60.55 42.33 17.02
CA LYS A 3 -60.08 43.60 16.43
C LYS A 3 -61.23 44.56 16.04
N VAL A 4 -62.40 44.03 15.69
CA VAL A 4 -63.55 44.82 15.25
C VAL A 4 -64.21 45.57 16.42
N TYR A 5 -64.36 44.92 17.58
CA TYR A 5 -64.91 45.54 18.78
C TYR A 5 -64.05 46.68 19.33
N PHE A 6 -62.72 46.61 19.17
CA PHE A 6 -61.82 47.68 19.60
C PHE A 6 -61.96 48.93 18.74
N TRP A 7 -62.03 48.77 17.41
CA TRP A 7 -62.28 49.90 16.52
C TRP A 7 -63.67 50.51 16.73
N ILE A 8 -64.69 49.69 16.97
CA ILE A 8 -66.03 50.19 17.31
C ILE A 8 -66.00 50.99 18.62
N ALA A 9 -65.35 50.49 19.67
CA ALA A 9 -65.24 51.22 20.95
C ALA A 9 -64.42 52.51 20.83
N LEU A 10 -63.32 52.49 20.06
CA LEU A 10 -62.48 53.67 19.80
C LEU A 10 -63.24 54.74 19.01
N VAL A 11 -63.97 54.33 17.96
CA VAL A 11 -64.82 55.22 17.16
C VAL A 11 -65.94 55.79 18.05
N ILE A 12 -66.60 54.97 18.88
CA ILE A 12 -67.64 55.44 19.80
C ILE A 12 -67.07 56.45 20.82
N SER A 13 -65.90 56.20 21.40
CA SER A 13 -65.26 57.15 22.33
C SER A 13 -64.82 58.45 21.65
N ILE A 14 -64.27 58.39 20.43
CA ILE A 14 -63.91 59.59 19.66
C ILE A 14 -65.17 60.37 19.28
N SER A 15 -66.23 59.69 18.82
CA SER A 15 -67.52 60.31 18.53
C SER A 15 -68.15 60.97 19.76
N LEU A 16 -68.09 60.33 20.93
CA LEU A 16 -68.58 60.91 22.19
C LEU A 16 -67.74 62.11 22.66
N PHE A 17 -66.42 62.10 22.40
CA PHE A 17 -65.55 63.25 22.69
C PHE A 17 -65.88 64.46 21.79
N PHE A 18 -66.17 64.23 20.51
CA PHE A 18 -66.62 65.29 19.60
C PHE A 18 -68.03 65.80 19.92
N ILE A 19 -68.92 64.95 20.43
CA ILE A 19 -70.24 65.37 20.93
C ILE A 19 -70.11 66.23 22.20
N GLY A 20 -69.11 65.98 23.06
CA GLY A 20 -68.79 66.83 24.20
C GLY A 20 -68.17 68.19 23.84
N ALA A 21 -67.40 68.25 22.74
CA ALA A 21 -66.75 69.48 22.26
C ALA A 21 -67.62 70.33 21.31
N SER A 22 -68.80 69.87 20.94
CA SER A 22 -69.76 70.61 20.10
C SER A 22 -71.11 70.77 20.79
N THR A 23 -71.21 71.75 21.68
CA THR A 23 -72.49 72.40 21.96
C THR A 23 -72.67 73.53 20.93
N PRO A 24 -73.76 73.54 20.15
CA PRO A 24 -75.08 73.83 20.71
C PRO A 24 -76.23 73.06 20.01
N ILE A 25 -76.44 71.78 20.32
CA ILE A 25 -77.69 71.08 19.96
C ILE A 25 -78.47 70.60 21.20
N ALA A 26 -77.90 70.70 22.40
CA ALA A 26 -78.55 70.28 23.66
C ALA A 26 -79.69 71.21 24.15
N SER A 27 -80.06 72.27 23.41
CA SER A 27 -81.15 73.19 23.80
C SER A 27 -82.55 72.78 23.32
N LEU A 28 -82.70 71.64 22.64
CA LEU A 28 -83.97 71.20 22.06
C LEU A 28 -84.68 70.04 22.79
N LEU A 29 -84.16 69.56 23.92
CA LEU A 29 -84.83 68.53 24.73
C LEU A 29 -85.11 69.06 26.15
N PRO A 30 -86.33 68.85 26.70
CA PRO A 30 -86.74 69.45 27.98
C PRO A 30 -86.21 68.61 29.12
N PHE A 31 -84.91 68.74 29.44
CA PHE A 31 -84.35 68.20 30.67
C PHE A 31 -84.07 69.33 31.67
N PRO A 32 -84.44 69.19 32.94
CA PRO A 32 -84.22 70.21 33.96
C PRO A 32 -82.72 70.48 34.12
N ALA A 33 -82.35 71.77 34.20
CA ALA A 33 -80.97 72.28 34.18
C ALA A 33 -80.03 71.72 35.28
N ALA A 34 -80.57 71.01 36.29
CA ALA A 34 -79.78 70.33 37.32
C ALA A 34 -79.18 68.99 36.87
N TRP A 35 -79.68 68.37 35.79
CA TRP A 35 -79.17 67.08 35.29
C TRP A 35 -77.97 67.21 34.35
N THR A 36 -77.83 68.34 33.65
CA THR A 36 -76.83 68.52 32.60
C THR A 36 -75.40 68.65 33.15
N SER A 37 -75.21 69.26 34.33
CA SER A 37 -73.88 69.42 34.94
C SER A 37 -73.34 68.12 35.53
N TRP A 38 -74.21 67.32 36.17
CA TRP A 38 -73.82 66.04 36.78
C TRP A 38 -73.48 64.99 35.72
N VAL A 39 -74.31 64.87 34.68
CA VAL A 39 -74.07 63.93 33.57
C VAL A 39 -72.82 64.33 32.76
N SER A 40 -72.63 65.64 32.50
CA SER A 40 -71.42 66.14 31.83
C SER A 40 -70.15 65.83 32.62
N ASN A 41 -70.13 66.09 33.94
CA ASN A 41 -68.97 65.78 34.78
C ASN A 41 -68.72 64.27 34.91
N LEU A 42 -69.77 63.45 34.91
CA LEU A 42 -69.64 61.98 34.91
C LEU A 42 -69.01 61.48 33.58
N PHE A 43 -69.45 61.99 32.44
CA PHE A 43 -68.87 61.63 31.14
C PHE A 43 -67.44 62.14 30.96
N ILE A 44 -67.12 63.33 31.49
CA ILE A 44 -65.76 63.87 31.47
C ILE A 44 -64.84 63.03 32.37
N SER A 45 -65.27 62.63 33.58
CA SER A 45 -64.45 61.82 34.48
C SER A 45 -64.25 60.38 33.98
N ILE A 46 -65.30 59.78 33.40
CA ILE A 46 -65.23 58.46 32.76
C ILE A 46 -64.37 58.54 31.50
N GLY A 47 -64.54 59.57 30.68
CA GLY A 47 -63.76 59.80 29.46
C GLY A 47 -62.28 60.05 29.74
N ALA A 48 -61.96 60.87 30.76
CA ALA A 48 -60.59 61.10 31.21
C ALA A 48 -59.94 59.82 31.77
N SER A 49 -60.69 59.04 32.55
CA SER A 49 -60.21 57.75 33.05
C SER A 49 -59.92 56.78 31.91
N ILE A 50 -60.83 56.65 30.93
CA ILE A 50 -60.62 55.82 29.75
C ILE A 50 -59.43 56.32 28.92
N ALA A 51 -59.26 57.64 28.75
CA ALA A 51 -58.15 58.23 28.00
C ALA A 51 -56.78 57.97 28.66
N ILE A 52 -56.72 57.90 29.98
CA ILE A 52 -55.49 57.60 30.73
C ILE A 52 -55.19 56.09 30.76
N PHE A 53 -56.22 55.25 30.96
CA PHE A 53 -56.02 53.81 31.13
C PHE A 53 -56.02 53.01 29.81
N ALA A 54 -56.69 53.45 28.75
CA ALA A 54 -56.73 52.72 27.48
C ALA A 54 -55.34 52.57 26.81
N PRO A 55 -54.45 53.59 26.79
CA PRO A 55 -53.10 53.45 26.26
C PRO A 55 -52.27 52.45 27.06
N LEU A 56 -52.40 52.47 28.40
CA LEU A 56 -51.73 51.52 29.30
C LEU A 56 -52.18 50.09 29.04
N PHE A 57 -53.49 49.86 28.91
CA PHE A 57 -54.04 48.54 28.61
C PHE A 57 -53.62 48.01 27.23
N PHE A 58 -53.44 48.91 26.26
CA PHE A 58 -52.95 48.54 24.92
C PHE A 58 -51.45 48.19 24.94
N LEU A 59 -50.65 48.93 25.72
CA LEU A 59 -49.24 48.65 25.96
C LEU A 59 -49.05 47.31 26.67
N GLU A 60 -49.84 47.05 27.72
CA GLU A 60 -49.82 45.79 28.47
C GLU A 60 -50.13 44.60 27.54
N ARG A 61 -51.17 44.69 26.72
CA ARG A 61 -51.49 43.65 25.73
C ARG A 61 -50.44 43.47 24.64
N LYS A 62 -49.80 44.56 24.19
CA LYS A 62 -48.76 44.48 23.14
C LYS A 62 -47.47 43.90 23.70
N LEU A 63 -47.16 44.19 24.97
CA LEU A 63 -46.07 43.58 25.72
C LEU A 63 -46.34 42.09 25.97
N GLU A 64 -47.54 41.71 26.42
CA GLU A 64 -47.93 40.29 26.55
C GLU A 64 -47.85 39.54 25.21
N GLY A 65 -48.24 40.17 24.11
CA GLY A 65 -48.13 39.58 22.77
C GLY A 65 -46.67 39.32 22.38
N LYS A 66 -45.79 40.31 22.57
CA LYS A 66 -44.35 40.17 22.29
C LYS A 66 -43.65 39.19 23.22
N LEU A 67 -44.05 39.14 24.49
CA LEU A 67 -43.47 38.23 25.47
C LEU A 67 -43.83 36.78 25.13
N ASN A 68 -45.07 36.54 24.70
CA ASN A 68 -45.50 35.24 24.18
C ASN A 68 -44.81 34.84 22.87
N GLU A 69 -44.59 35.78 21.94
CA GLU A 69 -43.80 35.52 20.73
C GLU A 69 -42.34 35.21 21.05
N PHE A 70 -41.75 35.94 22.00
CA PHE A 70 -40.38 35.71 22.45
C PHE A 70 -40.24 34.34 23.13
N GLU A 71 -41.18 33.98 24.01
CA GLU A 71 -41.19 32.68 24.68
C GLU A 71 -41.38 31.52 23.68
N LYS A 72 -42.21 31.72 22.64
CA LYS A 72 -42.34 30.78 21.53
C LYS A 72 -41.03 30.65 20.74
N SER A 73 -40.38 31.77 20.41
CA SER A 73 -39.11 31.76 19.68
C SER A 73 -37.98 31.10 20.48
N GLN A 74 -37.92 31.34 21.80
CA GLN A 74 -36.96 30.65 22.68
C GLN A 74 -37.22 29.15 22.75
N LYS A 75 -38.49 28.74 22.86
CA LYS A 75 -38.87 27.32 22.85
C LYS A 75 -38.49 26.66 21.52
N GLU A 76 -38.65 27.35 20.40
CA GLU A 76 -38.28 26.85 19.07
C GLU A 76 -36.76 26.78 18.88
N ILE A 77 -36.01 27.80 19.32
CA ILE A 77 -34.53 27.78 19.33
C ILE A 77 -34.01 26.63 20.19
N LYS A 78 -34.57 26.42 21.39
CA LYS A 78 -34.17 25.33 22.28
C LYS A 78 -34.45 23.95 21.67
N ARG A 79 -35.57 23.79 20.95
CA ARG A 79 -35.88 22.57 20.18
C ARG A 79 -34.90 22.37 19.03
N ASN A 80 -34.57 23.42 18.29
CA ASN A 80 -33.62 23.35 17.19
C ASN A 80 -32.19 23.05 17.66
N GLN A 81 -31.76 23.62 18.79
CA GLN A 81 -30.47 23.29 19.43
C GLN A 81 -30.42 21.81 19.83
N GLY A 82 -31.46 21.30 20.50
CA GLY A 82 -31.53 19.89 20.86
C GLY A 82 -31.52 18.96 19.63
N ARG A 83 -32.15 19.37 18.51
CA ARG A 83 -32.11 18.62 17.25
C ARG A 83 -30.71 18.62 16.63
N LEU A 84 -30.05 19.78 16.58
CA LEU A 84 -28.68 19.91 16.03
C LEU A 84 -27.65 19.16 16.88
N GLU A 85 -27.79 19.15 18.20
CA GLU A 85 -26.94 18.34 19.09
C GLU A 85 -27.15 16.85 18.84
N GLY A 86 -28.39 16.39 18.67
CA GLY A 86 -28.71 15.02 18.31
C GLY A 86 -28.14 14.61 16.95
N GLU A 87 -28.27 15.45 15.93
CA GLU A 87 -27.69 15.24 14.60
C GLU A 87 -26.16 15.23 14.63
N SER A 88 -25.55 16.14 15.38
CA SER A 88 -24.09 16.20 15.59
C SER A 88 -23.57 14.95 16.30
N GLN A 89 -24.28 14.45 17.32
CA GLN A 89 -23.90 13.23 18.01
C GLN A 89 -24.04 12.00 17.11
N ALA A 90 -25.14 11.89 16.36
CA ALA A 90 -25.33 10.81 15.38
C ALA A 90 -24.25 10.83 14.28
N ALA A 91 -23.85 12.02 13.81
CA ALA A 91 -22.75 12.17 12.86
C ALA A 91 -21.40 11.74 13.45
N ARG A 92 -21.10 12.09 14.71
CA ARG A 92 -19.89 11.64 15.42
C ARG A 92 -19.85 10.14 15.61
N ASP A 93 -20.97 9.53 15.98
CA ASP A 93 -21.08 8.09 16.14
C ASP A 93 -20.89 7.37 14.80
N SER A 94 -21.44 7.93 13.71
CA SER A 94 -21.25 7.44 12.34
C SER A 94 -19.80 7.58 11.86
N ILE A 95 -19.13 8.70 12.17
CA ILE A 95 -17.70 8.90 11.84
C ILE A 95 -16.84 7.91 12.64
N SER A 96 -17.17 7.68 13.91
CA SER A 96 -16.45 6.73 14.78
C SER A 96 -16.61 5.29 14.29
N SER A 97 -17.82 4.89 13.89
CA SER A 97 -18.07 3.56 13.33
C SER A 97 -17.35 3.36 11.99
N LEU A 98 -17.44 4.34 11.08
CA LEU A 98 -16.72 4.32 9.80
C LEU A 98 -15.20 4.25 10.00
N THR A 99 -14.65 5.02 10.95
CA THR A 99 -13.21 4.99 11.24
C THR A 99 -12.77 3.61 11.74
N LYS A 100 -13.59 2.97 12.59
CA LYS A 100 -13.32 1.60 13.06
C LYS A 100 -13.41 0.58 11.92
N GLU A 101 -14.39 0.74 11.04
CA GLU A 101 -14.55 -0.13 9.87
C GLU A 101 -13.38 0.00 8.90
N VAL A 102 -12.96 1.22 8.57
CA VAL A 102 -11.78 1.48 7.72
C VAL A 102 -10.52 0.85 8.31
N LYS A 103 -10.29 1.01 9.62
CA LYS A 103 -9.15 0.37 10.30
C LYS A 103 -9.23 -1.16 10.21
N ARG A 104 -10.39 -1.74 10.46
CA ARG A 104 -10.62 -3.18 10.36
C ARG A 104 -10.35 -3.69 8.94
N THR A 105 -10.90 -3.03 7.93
CA THR A 105 -10.67 -3.39 6.51
C THR A 105 -9.20 -3.24 6.12
N GLN A 106 -8.51 -2.22 6.62
CA GLN A 106 -7.07 -2.05 6.39
C GLN A 106 -6.25 -3.18 7.02
N GLU A 107 -6.59 -3.59 8.25
CA GLU A 107 -5.94 -4.72 8.94
C GLU A 107 -6.22 -6.06 8.24
N GLU A 108 -7.47 -6.30 7.82
CA GLU A 108 -7.87 -7.49 7.08
C GLU A 108 -7.15 -7.57 5.73
N LEU A 109 -7.06 -6.46 5.00
CA LEU A 109 -6.32 -6.37 3.73
C LEU A 109 -4.83 -6.61 3.95
N SER A 110 -4.23 -5.99 4.96
CA SER A 110 -2.81 -6.20 5.30
C SER A 110 -2.50 -7.66 5.59
N LYS A 111 -3.34 -8.32 6.41
CA LYS A 111 -3.23 -9.76 6.70
C LYS A 111 -3.38 -10.62 5.44
N ALA A 112 -4.35 -10.32 4.59
CA ALA A 112 -4.57 -11.06 3.35
C ALA A 112 -3.37 -10.95 2.40
N VAL A 113 -2.77 -9.76 2.26
CA VAL A 113 -1.56 -9.53 1.46
C VAL A 113 -0.36 -10.30 2.03
N ILE A 114 -0.12 -10.22 3.35
CA ILE A 114 0.97 -10.97 4.01
C ILE A 114 0.83 -12.47 3.79
N ASN A 115 -0.39 -13.01 3.96
CA ASN A 115 -0.65 -14.44 3.75
C ASN A 115 -0.44 -14.85 2.28
N LYS A 116 -0.88 -14.01 1.32
CA LYS A 116 -0.67 -14.28 -0.10
C LYS A 116 0.82 -14.27 -0.47
N LEU A 117 1.59 -13.32 0.06
CA LEU A 117 3.04 -13.26 -0.14
C LEU A 117 3.74 -14.47 0.51
N ALA A 118 3.36 -14.86 1.73
CA ALA A 118 3.92 -16.02 2.40
C ALA A 118 3.65 -17.33 1.65
N SER A 119 2.42 -17.50 1.15
CA SER A 119 2.07 -18.65 0.30
C SER A 119 2.85 -18.65 -1.01
N GLY A 120 3.04 -17.48 -1.64
CA GLY A 120 3.85 -17.35 -2.85
C GLY A 120 5.29 -17.80 -2.61
N ARG A 121 5.94 -17.29 -1.55
CA ARG A 121 7.30 -17.69 -1.17
C ARG A 121 7.44 -19.19 -0.91
N LYS A 122 6.46 -19.79 -0.23
CA LYS A 122 6.46 -21.24 0.04
C LYS A 122 6.41 -22.06 -1.26
N ASN A 123 5.54 -21.65 -2.20
CA ASN A 123 5.44 -22.32 -3.49
C ASN A 123 6.74 -22.16 -4.30
N ASP A 124 7.33 -20.97 -4.30
CA ASP A 124 8.61 -20.70 -4.97
C ASP A 124 9.75 -21.53 -4.34
N GLU A 125 9.80 -21.68 -3.00
CA GLU A 125 10.75 -22.55 -2.30
C GLU A 125 10.56 -24.03 -2.63
N GLU A 126 9.33 -24.52 -2.69
CA GLU A 126 9.01 -25.91 -3.05
C GLU A 126 9.44 -26.21 -4.49
N LEU A 127 9.20 -25.29 -5.43
CA LEU A 127 9.65 -25.38 -6.82
C LEU A 127 11.19 -25.36 -6.92
N ILE A 128 11.87 -24.52 -6.15
CA ILE A 128 13.34 -24.48 -6.14
C ILE A 128 13.92 -25.78 -5.54
N LEU A 129 13.28 -26.35 -4.52
CA LEU A 129 13.73 -27.59 -3.89
C LEU A 129 13.50 -28.82 -4.79
N SER A 130 12.46 -28.82 -5.62
CA SER A 130 12.20 -29.92 -6.55
C SER A 130 13.27 -30.05 -7.63
N VAL A 131 13.91 -28.94 -8.03
CA VAL A 131 15.11 -28.94 -8.91
C VAL A 131 16.18 -29.92 -8.41
N LYS A 132 16.45 -29.93 -7.10
CA LYS A 132 17.44 -30.82 -6.49
C LYS A 132 16.90 -32.21 -6.22
N ASN A 133 15.68 -32.31 -5.69
CA ASN A 133 15.15 -33.57 -5.15
C ASN A 133 14.58 -34.50 -6.23
N SER A 134 14.06 -33.94 -7.32
CA SER A 134 13.43 -34.68 -8.41
C SER A 134 13.55 -33.87 -9.71
N PRO A 135 14.78 -33.69 -10.22
CA PRO A 135 15.03 -32.92 -11.44
C PRO A 135 14.28 -33.55 -12.62
N ASP A 136 13.38 -32.77 -13.20
CA ASP A 136 12.71 -33.07 -14.45
C ASP A 136 12.79 -31.83 -15.34
N ARG A 137 12.83 -32.02 -16.66
CA ARG A 137 12.94 -30.93 -17.62
C ARG A 137 11.88 -29.84 -17.39
N SER A 138 10.63 -30.24 -17.15
CA SER A 138 9.52 -29.28 -16.94
C SER A 138 9.72 -28.48 -15.65
N THR A 139 10.11 -29.15 -14.57
CA THR A 139 10.47 -28.52 -13.29
C THR A 139 11.61 -27.51 -13.42
N ILE A 140 12.68 -27.87 -14.15
CA ILE A 140 13.82 -26.97 -14.40
C ILE A 140 13.39 -25.75 -15.21
N ILE A 141 12.63 -25.95 -16.29
CA ILE A 141 12.11 -24.86 -17.13
C ILE A 141 11.23 -23.92 -16.30
N GLU A 142 10.32 -24.47 -15.49
CA GLU A 142 9.44 -23.67 -14.62
C GLU A 142 10.25 -22.89 -13.59
N ALA A 143 11.24 -23.53 -12.94
CA ALA A 143 12.11 -22.86 -11.97
C ALA A 143 12.94 -21.74 -12.60
N ILE A 144 13.51 -21.93 -13.80
CA ILE A 144 14.28 -20.91 -14.52
C ILE A 144 13.38 -19.76 -14.96
N ALA A 145 12.19 -20.05 -15.51
CA ALA A 145 11.23 -19.04 -15.90
C ALA A 145 10.78 -18.21 -14.69
N ARG A 146 10.47 -18.87 -13.58
CA ARG A 146 10.10 -18.22 -12.33
C ARG A 146 11.24 -17.39 -11.74
N ALA A 147 12.47 -17.89 -11.78
CA ALA A 147 13.66 -17.17 -11.35
C ALA A 147 13.87 -15.89 -12.15
N ARG A 148 13.64 -15.92 -13.46
CA ARG A 148 13.68 -14.74 -14.33
C ARG A 148 12.60 -13.72 -13.96
N GLU A 149 11.36 -14.16 -13.76
CA GLU A 149 10.25 -13.27 -13.37
C GLU A 149 10.55 -12.53 -12.06
N LEU A 150 11.19 -13.22 -11.12
CA LEU A 150 11.59 -12.71 -9.82
C LEU A 150 12.93 -11.94 -9.85
N ARG A 151 13.60 -11.84 -11.02
CA ARG A 151 14.94 -11.25 -11.19
C ARG A 151 15.99 -11.86 -10.25
N LEU A 152 15.93 -13.19 -10.09
CA LEU A 152 16.93 -13.95 -9.32
C LEU A 152 18.18 -14.25 -10.14
N ILE A 153 18.04 -14.35 -11.45
CA ILE A 153 19.09 -14.63 -12.43
C ILE A 153 18.93 -13.66 -13.60
N PRO A 154 20.00 -13.33 -14.33
CA PRO A 154 19.91 -12.44 -15.49
C PRO A 154 19.25 -13.16 -16.68
N ASP A 155 18.88 -12.39 -17.71
CA ASP A 155 18.32 -12.94 -18.96
C ASP A 155 19.31 -13.87 -19.70
N THR A 156 20.62 -13.66 -19.51
CA THR A 156 21.67 -14.56 -20.04
C THR A 156 21.73 -15.88 -19.29
N GLY A 157 21.13 -15.99 -18.09
CA GLY A 157 21.07 -17.19 -17.28
C GLY A 157 22.09 -17.26 -16.15
N CYS A 158 22.09 -18.38 -15.43
CA CYS A 158 23.05 -18.68 -14.38
C CYS A 158 23.90 -19.90 -14.75
N ARG A 159 25.01 -20.08 -14.04
CA ARG A 159 25.95 -21.17 -14.20
C ARG A 159 26.03 -22.04 -12.97
N THR A 160 26.18 -23.33 -13.20
CA THR A 160 26.55 -24.32 -12.19
C THR A 160 27.83 -25.01 -12.61
N THR A 161 28.66 -25.37 -11.64
CA THR A 161 29.92 -26.08 -11.89
C THR A 161 29.61 -27.49 -12.37
N ILE A 162 30.36 -27.97 -13.37
CA ILE A 162 30.37 -29.38 -13.71
C ILE A 162 31.33 -30.07 -12.73
N PRO A 163 30.85 -31.04 -11.93
CA PRO A 163 31.63 -31.64 -10.85
C PRO A 163 32.89 -32.33 -11.37
N ALA A 164 33.96 -32.22 -10.60
CA ALA A 164 35.27 -32.84 -10.85
C ALA A 164 35.98 -32.39 -12.14
N VAL A 165 35.45 -31.42 -12.88
CA VAL A 165 36.14 -30.77 -13.99
C VAL A 165 36.40 -29.31 -13.65
N VAL A 166 37.68 -28.94 -13.64
CA VAL A 166 38.09 -27.57 -13.34
C VAL A 166 37.60 -26.65 -14.46
N GLU A 167 37.01 -25.52 -14.08
CA GLU A 167 36.63 -24.43 -15.01
C GLU A 167 35.59 -24.82 -16.08
N LEU A 168 34.76 -25.84 -15.83
CA LEU A 168 33.60 -26.13 -16.67
C LEU A 168 32.28 -25.83 -15.98
N TYR A 169 31.35 -25.29 -16.76
CA TYR A 169 30.06 -24.81 -16.30
C TYR A 169 28.93 -25.26 -17.21
N ALA A 170 27.80 -25.65 -16.63
CA ALA A 170 26.54 -25.78 -17.35
C ALA A 170 25.74 -24.48 -17.18
N ARG A 171 25.33 -23.86 -18.29
CA ARG A 171 24.54 -22.63 -18.26
C ARG A 171 23.05 -22.92 -18.41
N PHE A 172 22.26 -22.39 -17.47
CA PHE A 172 20.81 -22.45 -17.46
C PHE A 172 20.24 -21.08 -17.77
N SER A 173 19.75 -20.89 -19.00
CA SER A 173 19.31 -19.58 -19.49
C SER A 173 17.84 -19.60 -19.91
N PRO A 174 17.02 -18.61 -19.49
CA PRO A 174 15.66 -18.48 -19.97
C PRO A 174 15.57 -18.32 -21.50
N SER A 175 16.59 -17.70 -22.11
CA SER A 175 16.65 -17.48 -23.57
C SER A 175 16.84 -18.77 -24.38
N GLN A 176 17.32 -19.84 -23.73
CA GLN A 176 17.59 -21.14 -24.36
C GLN A 176 16.43 -22.13 -24.25
N ILE A 177 15.31 -21.70 -23.65
CA ILE A 177 14.09 -22.49 -23.54
C ILE A 177 13.32 -22.35 -24.86
N ARG A 178 13.28 -23.43 -25.65
CA ARG A 178 12.51 -23.49 -26.89
C ARG A 178 11.39 -24.52 -26.73
N LEU A 179 10.14 -24.03 -26.69
CA LEU A 179 8.95 -24.84 -26.36
C LEU A 179 8.85 -26.18 -27.13
N HIS A 180 9.34 -26.23 -28.38
CA HIS A 180 9.26 -27.42 -29.23
C HIS A 180 10.60 -28.15 -29.44
N GLU A 181 11.73 -27.55 -29.09
CA GLU A 181 13.06 -28.13 -29.36
C GLU A 181 13.69 -28.71 -28.09
N GLY A 182 13.37 -28.14 -26.93
CA GLY A 182 13.92 -28.55 -25.65
C GLY A 182 14.56 -27.40 -24.88
N LEU A 183 15.28 -27.75 -23.82
CA LEU A 183 16.14 -26.84 -23.09
C LEU A 183 17.58 -27.05 -23.58
N THR A 184 18.15 -26.04 -24.25
CA THR A 184 19.58 -26.10 -24.62
C THR A 184 20.42 -25.67 -23.44
N ILE A 185 21.39 -26.49 -23.06
CA ILE A 185 22.32 -26.27 -21.95
C ILE A 185 23.74 -26.17 -22.54
N PRO A 186 24.25 -24.94 -22.72
CA PRO A 186 25.64 -24.73 -23.10
C PRO A 186 26.58 -25.22 -22.00
N ILE A 187 27.65 -25.89 -22.42
CA ILE A 187 28.82 -26.18 -21.61
C ILE A 187 29.84 -25.09 -21.90
N GLU A 188 30.21 -24.34 -20.87
CA GLU A 188 31.07 -23.16 -20.96
C GLU A 188 32.34 -23.36 -20.14
N ILE A 189 33.40 -22.66 -20.54
CA ILE A 189 34.59 -22.48 -19.71
C ILE A 189 34.44 -21.23 -18.81
N ASP A 190 35.45 -20.95 -17.99
CA ASP A 190 35.53 -19.79 -17.09
C ASP A 190 35.18 -18.45 -17.77
N ASP A 191 35.67 -18.26 -18.99
CA ASP A 191 35.49 -17.03 -19.74
C ASP A 191 34.11 -16.86 -20.36
N SER A 192 33.15 -17.77 -20.14
CA SER A 192 31.81 -17.76 -20.76
C SER A 192 31.68 -18.27 -22.16
N ARG A 193 32.77 -18.66 -22.81
CA ARG A 193 32.69 -19.17 -24.17
C ARG A 193 32.10 -20.58 -24.15
N PRO A 194 31.03 -20.84 -24.93
CA PRO A 194 30.50 -22.18 -25.07
C PRO A 194 31.48 -23.05 -25.85
N ILE A 195 31.76 -24.24 -25.35
CA ILE A 195 32.58 -25.26 -26.01
C ILE A 195 31.73 -26.35 -26.67
N GLU A 196 30.55 -26.63 -26.10
CA GLU A 196 29.58 -27.60 -26.60
C GLU A 196 28.19 -27.23 -26.07
N SER A 197 27.13 -27.82 -26.60
CA SER A 197 25.78 -27.68 -26.06
C SER A 197 25.02 -28.99 -26.12
N ILE A 198 24.17 -29.22 -25.13
CA ILE A 198 23.31 -30.41 -25.05
C ILE A 198 21.86 -29.96 -25.01
N ILE A 199 21.00 -30.68 -25.71
CA ILE A 199 19.58 -30.37 -25.77
C ILE A 199 18.84 -31.37 -24.92
N TRP A 200 18.20 -30.91 -23.85
CA TRP A 200 17.29 -31.73 -23.07
C TRP A 200 15.90 -31.75 -23.74
N HIS A 201 15.61 -32.83 -24.45
CA HIS A 201 14.40 -32.98 -25.25
C HIS A 201 13.15 -33.25 -24.40
N GLU A 202 11.98 -32.98 -24.99
CA GLU A 202 10.70 -33.30 -24.36
C GLU A 202 10.52 -34.81 -24.15
N GLY A 203 10.18 -35.21 -22.93
CA GLY A 203 9.99 -36.61 -22.55
C GLY A 203 11.29 -37.39 -22.31
N GLN A 204 12.47 -36.78 -22.49
CA GLN A 204 13.74 -37.40 -22.15
C GLN A 204 13.92 -37.42 -20.62
N ASP A 205 14.20 -38.61 -20.08
CA ASP A 205 14.48 -38.79 -18.66
C ASP A 205 15.79 -38.08 -18.26
N VAL A 206 15.86 -37.65 -17.01
CA VAL A 206 17.04 -36.94 -16.48
C VAL A 206 18.30 -37.82 -16.53
N ILE A 207 18.18 -39.13 -16.35
CA ILE A 207 19.32 -40.05 -16.40
C ILE A 207 19.90 -40.10 -17.82
N ASP A 208 19.03 -40.21 -18.83
CA ASP A 208 19.46 -40.24 -20.23
C ASP A 208 20.14 -38.92 -20.63
N PHE A 209 19.59 -37.79 -20.19
CA PHE A 209 20.19 -36.47 -20.39
C PHE A 209 21.59 -36.35 -19.74
N LEU A 210 21.74 -36.79 -18.48
CA LEU A 210 23.02 -36.75 -17.78
C LEU A 210 24.04 -37.74 -18.36
N ALA A 211 23.59 -38.88 -18.87
CA ALA A 211 24.43 -39.82 -19.60
C ALA A 211 24.95 -39.22 -20.91
N GLU A 212 24.09 -38.50 -21.64
CA GLU A 212 24.49 -37.73 -22.83
C GLU A 212 25.54 -36.68 -22.49
N LEU A 213 25.38 -35.97 -21.36
CA LEU A 213 26.39 -35.04 -20.84
C LEU A 213 27.73 -35.72 -20.56
N ALA A 214 27.73 -36.86 -19.89
CA ALA A 214 28.96 -37.62 -19.63
C ALA A 214 29.65 -38.04 -20.92
N LEU A 215 28.91 -38.55 -21.91
CA LEU A 215 29.44 -38.95 -23.21
C LEU A 215 30.03 -37.75 -23.98
N LYS A 216 29.36 -36.60 -23.96
CA LYS A 216 29.89 -35.37 -24.57
C LYS A 216 31.18 -34.91 -23.92
N LEU A 217 31.26 -34.95 -22.59
CA LEU A 217 32.50 -34.65 -21.86
C LEU A 217 33.61 -35.66 -22.20
N GLN A 218 33.25 -36.93 -22.43
CA GLN A 218 34.20 -37.97 -22.81
C GLN A 218 34.76 -37.74 -24.21
N ASP A 219 33.91 -37.39 -25.17
CA ASP A 219 34.31 -37.05 -26.55
C ASP A 219 35.25 -35.84 -26.58
N LEU A 220 35.07 -34.89 -25.67
CA LEU A 220 35.94 -33.72 -25.49
C LEU A 220 37.25 -34.05 -24.75
N GLY A 221 37.40 -35.25 -24.20
CA GLY A 221 38.53 -35.63 -23.36
C GLY A 221 38.57 -34.92 -22.00
N LEU A 222 37.42 -34.40 -21.54
CA LEU A 222 37.26 -33.64 -20.28
C LEU A 222 36.53 -34.44 -19.19
N TYR A 223 36.09 -35.67 -19.50
CA TYR A 223 35.39 -36.52 -18.55
C TYR A 223 36.31 -36.99 -17.40
N PRO A 224 35.96 -36.73 -16.13
CA PRO A 224 36.84 -37.02 -14.99
C PRO A 224 36.84 -38.50 -14.57
N GLY A 225 36.00 -39.33 -15.21
CA GLY A 225 35.82 -40.74 -14.90
C GLY A 225 34.66 -41.01 -13.93
N ASP A 226 34.10 -42.22 -14.02
CA ASP A 226 32.88 -42.64 -13.32
C ASP A 226 32.97 -42.50 -11.79
N ALA A 227 34.17 -42.64 -11.22
CA ALA A 227 34.38 -42.61 -9.78
C ALA A 227 34.27 -41.19 -9.18
N VAL A 228 34.45 -40.15 -9.99
CA VAL A 228 34.50 -38.76 -9.53
C VAL A 228 33.35 -37.92 -10.09
N PHE A 229 32.76 -38.34 -11.22
CA PHE A 229 31.66 -37.63 -11.86
C PHE A 229 30.32 -37.83 -11.13
N ASP A 230 29.96 -36.91 -10.23
CA ASP A 230 28.64 -36.89 -9.59
C ASP A 230 27.71 -35.87 -10.25
N SER A 231 27.11 -36.26 -11.38
CA SER A 231 26.17 -35.41 -12.13
C SER A 231 25.03 -34.77 -11.33
N SER A 232 24.65 -35.32 -10.16
CA SER A 232 23.59 -34.77 -9.31
C SER A 232 23.96 -33.40 -8.72
N GLU A 233 25.25 -33.11 -8.62
CA GLU A 233 25.81 -31.85 -8.15
C GLU A 233 25.35 -30.64 -8.97
N ILE A 234 25.16 -30.81 -10.28
CA ILE A 234 24.74 -29.74 -11.19
C ILE A 234 23.39 -29.18 -10.76
N PHE A 235 22.40 -30.05 -10.52
CA PHE A 235 21.06 -29.63 -10.09
C PHE A 235 21.03 -29.18 -8.64
N ARG A 236 21.91 -29.74 -7.79
CA ARG A 236 22.08 -29.26 -6.42
C ARG A 236 22.58 -27.82 -6.39
N GLU A 237 23.65 -27.51 -7.13
CA GLU A 237 24.20 -26.17 -7.24
C GLU A 237 23.18 -25.19 -7.85
N LEU A 238 22.40 -25.63 -8.85
CA LEU A 238 21.32 -24.81 -9.41
C LEU A 238 20.28 -24.45 -8.36
N SER A 239 19.80 -25.46 -7.61
CA SER A 239 18.83 -25.26 -6.53
C SER A 239 19.38 -24.35 -5.44
N ASP A 240 20.63 -24.54 -5.04
CA ASP A 240 21.29 -23.72 -4.02
C ASP A 240 21.45 -22.27 -4.48
N LEU A 241 21.79 -22.04 -5.75
CA LEU A 241 21.87 -20.71 -6.38
C LEU A 241 20.52 -20.00 -6.40
N LEU A 242 19.48 -20.68 -6.91
CA LEU A 242 18.13 -20.12 -6.96
C LEU A 242 17.59 -19.87 -5.54
N GLY A 243 17.84 -20.79 -4.61
CA GLY A 243 17.41 -20.69 -3.21
C GLY A 243 18.10 -19.55 -2.47
N LEU A 244 19.40 -19.35 -2.67
CA LEU A 244 20.16 -18.23 -2.12
C LEU A 244 19.59 -16.90 -2.61
N SER A 245 19.39 -16.78 -3.92
CA SER A 245 18.85 -15.59 -4.57
C SER A 245 17.43 -15.27 -4.10
N HIS A 246 16.56 -16.30 -4.02
CA HIS A 246 15.19 -16.17 -3.54
C HIS A 246 15.15 -15.69 -2.07
N LYS A 247 15.97 -16.28 -1.20
CA LYS A 247 16.08 -15.85 0.21
C LYS A 247 16.57 -14.42 0.34
N ALA A 248 17.48 -13.98 -0.54
CA ALA A 248 17.97 -12.61 -0.54
C ALA A 248 16.88 -11.61 -0.95
N VAL A 249 16.12 -11.88 -2.02
CA VAL A 249 15.04 -10.99 -2.49
C VAL A 249 13.85 -10.95 -1.52
N THR A 250 13.58 -12.05 -0.82
CA THR A 250 12.48 -12.12 0.15
C THR A 250 12.84 -11.60 1.54
N GLY A 251 14.11 -11.23 1.77
CA GLY A 251 14.63 -10.77 3.06
C GLY A 251 14.83 -11.88 4.10
N SER A 252 14.66 -13.15 3.72
CA SER A 252 14.83 -14.29 4.62
C SER A 252 16.28 -14.70 4.86
N HIS A 253 17.23 -14.24 4.02
CA HIS A 253 18.66 -14.53 4.22
C HIS A 253 19.32 -13.66 5.30
N GLY A 254 18.75 -12.50 5.63
CA GLY A 254 19.35 -11.56 6.58
C GLY A 254 20.48 -10.69 6.00
N LEU A 255 20.69 -10.71 4.69
CA LEU A 255 21.60 -9.75 4.03
C LEU A 255 20.99 -8.34 4.06
N THR A 256 21.84 -7.37 4.35
CA THR A 256 21.60 -5.93 4.29
C THR A 256 21.53 -5.47 2.84
N TYR A 257 22.36 -6.03 1.96
CA TYR A 257 22.37 -5.73 0.54
C TYR A 257 21.65 -6.81 -0.28
N PRO A 258 20.79 -6.43 -1.24
CA PRO A 258 20.20 -7.39 -2.16
C PRO A 258 21.30 -8.00 -3.03
N LEU A 259 21.28 -9.32 -3.19
CA LEU A 259 22.23 -10.02 -4.08
C LEU A 259 22.05 -9.64 -5.55
N GLY A 260 20.88 -9.14 -5.94
CA GLY A 260 20.56 -8.90 -7.35
C GLY A 260 20.45 -10.21 -8.14
N GLU A 261 20.65 -10.11 -9.45
CA GLU A 261 20.58 -11.24 -10.39
C GLU A 261 21.89 -12.05 -10.32
N VAL A 262 21.82 -13.24 -9.75
CA VAL A 262 22.98 -14.10 -9.51
C VAL A 262 23.33 -14.89 -10.76
N ILE A 263 24.61 -14.81 -11.15
CA ILE A 263 25.19 -15.57 -12.26
C ILE A 263 25.75 -16.89 -11.74
N GLN A 264 26.52 -16.86 -10.65
CA GLN A 264 27.24 -18.04 -10.16
C GLN A 264 27.52 -17.95 -8.66
N ILE A 265 27.47 -19.09 -7.97
CA ILE A 265 28.04 -19.24 -6.61
C ILE A 265 29.48 -19.76 -6.74
N VAL A 266 30.40 -19.09 -6.06
CA VAL A 266 31.79 -19.52 -5.89
C VAL A 266 32.01 -19.87 -4.43
N GLN A 267 31.83 -21.16 -4.14
CA GLN A 267 31.95 -21.72 -2.81
C GLN A 267 33.35 -21.47 -2.21
N PRO A 268 33.46 -21.26 -0.89
CA PRO A 268 32.36 -21.30 0.09
C PRO A 268 31.62 -19.98 0.31
N GLN A 269 32.14 -18.84 -0.19
CA GLN A 269 31.78 -17.54 0.40
C GLN A 269 31.32 -16.45 -0.59
N TRP A 270 31.46 -16.68 -1.90
CA TRP A 270 31.28 -15.60 -2.89
C TRP A 270 30.16 -15.90 -3.88
N VAL A 271 29.47 -14.84 -4.26
CA VAL A 271 28.47 -14.84 -5.34
C VAL A 271 28.92 -13.85 -6.39
N ILE A 272 28.83 -14.24 -7.65
CA ILE A 272 28.96 -13.35 -8.81
C ILE A 272 27.55 -13.00 -9.28
N ASN A 273 27.24 -11.72 -9.36
CA ASN A 273 25.97 -11.20 -9.86
C ASN A 273 26.19 -10.28 -11.07
N SER A 274 25.12 -9.75 -11.65
CA SER A 274 25.23 -8.83 -12.81
C SER A 274 26.03 -7.54 -12.53
N LYS A 275 26.35 -7.21 -11.28
CA LYS A 275 26.97 -5.93 -10.88
C LYS A 275 28.36 -6.05 -10.26
N GLY A 276 28.82 -7.26 -9.94
CA GLY A 276 30.07 -7.48 -9.21
C GLY A 276 30.11 -8.81 -8.46
N ILE A 277 30.92 -8.85 -7.40
CA ILE A 277 31.01 -9.99 -6.48
C ILE A 277 30.63 -9.61 -5.06
N ILE A 278 29.87 -10.49 -4.39
CA ILE A 278 29.36 -10.31 -3.03
C ILE A 278 29.84 -11.46 -2.15
N ASN A 279 30.34 -11.14 -0.96
CA ASN A 279 30.52 -12.12 0.10
C ASN A 279 29.18 -12.37 0.81
N TYR A 280 28.66 -13.60 0.76
CA TYR A 280 27.34 -13.95 1.32
C TYR A 280 27.39 -14.75 2.62
N ASP A 281 28.56 -15.29 2.99
CA ASP A 281 28.72 -16.22 4.13
C ASP A 281 29.76 -15.73 5.18
N GLY A 282 30.19 -14.46 5.10
CA GLY A 282 31.20 -13.86 5.97
C GLY A 282 30.64 -12.90 7.03
N PRO A 283 31.43 -12.56 8.07
CA PRO A 283 31.02 -11.68 9.16
C PRO A 283 30.84 -10.20 8.75
N GLY A 284 31.10 -9.87 7.49
CA GLY A 284 30.83 -8.56 6.93
C GLY A 284 30.42 -8.71 5.48
N GLU A 285 29.20 -8.28 5.17
CA GLU A 285 28.76 -8.16 3.78
C GLU A 285 29.74 -7.27 3.03
N TYR A 286 30.31 -7.83 1.98
CA TYR A 286 31.36 -7.17 1.21
C TYR A 286 31.04 -7.26 -0.27
N PHE A 287 30.86 -6.10 -0.89
CA PHE A 287 30.55 -5.99 -2.31
C PHE A 287 31.68 -5.28 -3.04
N ILE A 288 32.15 -5.91 -4.12
CA ILE A 288 33.07 -5.31 -5.07
C ILE A 288 32.33 -5.15 -6.39
N SER A 289 32.05 -3.90 -6.75
CA SER A 289 31.41 -3.57 -8.03
C SER A 289 32.32 -3.89 -9.21
N ALA A 290 31.74 -4.39 -10.30
CA ALA A 290 32.42 -4.69 -11.56
C ALA A 290 33.26 -3.51 -12.08
N LYS A 291 32.76 -2.27 -11.91
CA LYS A 291 33.48 -1.04 -12.31
C LYS A 291 34.83 -0.86 -11.66
N ARG A 292 35.03 -1.49 -10.50
CA ARG A 292 36.23 -1.35 -9.68
C ARG A 292 37.21 -2.49 -9.90
N PHE A 293 36.90 -3.48 -10.75
CA PHE A 293 37.78 -4.64 -10.97
C PHE A 293 39.16 -4.29 -11.59
N ASN A 294 39.32 -3.06 -12.10
CA ASN A 294 40.59 -2.52 -12.58
C ASN A 294 41.49 -1.96 -11.47
N GLU A 295 41.01 -1.85 -10.22
CA GLU A 295 41.83 -1.45 -9.07
C GLU A 295 42.80 -2.57 -8.70
N MET A 296 44.08 -2.23 -8.52
CA MET A 296 45.15 -3.24 -8.33
C MET A 296 45.29 -3.77 -6.89
N ASP A 297 44.64 -3.15 -5.91
CA ASP A 297 44.85 -3.45 -4.49
C ASP A 297 43.81 -4.40 -3.90
N TRP A 298 42.84 -4.88 -4.68
CA TRP A 298 41.75 -5.73 -4.19
C TRP A 298 42.24 -6.96 -3.45
N TRP A 299 43.20 -7.68 -4.03
CA TRP A 299 43.76 -8.87 -3.41
C TRP A 299 44.30 -8.58 -2.01
N ASN A 300 45.16 -7.58 -1.88
CA ASN A 300 45.74 -7.20 -0.60
C ASN A 300 44.69 -6.64 0.36
N HIS A 301 43.73 -5.87 -0.13
CA HIS A 301 42.69 -5.26 0.68
C HIS A 301 41.77 -6.30 1.31
N VAL A 302 41.34 -7.29 0.53
CA VAL A 302 40.34 -8.29 0.92
C VAL A 302 40.98 -9.38 1.77
N THR A 303 42.11 -9.95 1.33
CA THR A 303 42.79 -11.05 2.05
C THR A 303 43.33 -10.64 3.43
N ARG A 304 43.66 -9.35 3.65
CA ARG A 304 44.09 -8.82 4.96
C ARG A 304 43.00 -8.82 6.03
N LYS A 305 41.73 -9.02 5.66
CA LYS A 305 40.61 -8.98 6.62
C LYS A 305 40.50 -10.24 7.49
N GLY A 306 41.21 -11.31 7.15
CA GLY A 306 41.37 -12.52 7.98
C GLY A 306 40.16 -13.45 8.05
N TRP A 307 39.01 -13.06 7.51
CA TRP A 307 37.80 -13.89 7.43
C TRP A 307 37.48 -14.42 6.03
N VAL A 308 38.29 -14.03 5.03
CA VAL A 308 38.10 -14.40 3.62
C VAL A 308 38.80 -15.71 3.32
N ASP A 309 38.10 -16.62 2.64
CA ASP A 309 38.74 -17.73 1.94
C ASP A 309 39.45 -17.23 0.67
N ASN A 310 40.78 -17.24 0.69
CA ASN A 310 41.61 -16.64 -0.38
C ASN A 310 41.44 -17.36 -1.73
N ILE A 311 41.15 -18.66 -1.72
CA ILE A 311 41.04 -19.48 -2.94
C ILE A 311 39.74 -19.13 -3.67
N SER A 312 38.61 -19.18 -2.97
CA SER A 312 37.31 -18.81 -3.54
C SER A 312 37.24 -17.33 -3.92
N PHE A 313 37.89 -16.43 -3.16
CA PHE A 313 37.97 -15.03 -3.54
C PHE A 313 38.73 -14.84 -4.85
N GLY A 314 39.91 -15.46 -5.00
CA GLY A 314 40.68 -15.41 -6.25
C GLY A 314 39.87 -15.91 -7.43
N LYS A 315 39.27 -17.10 -7.28
CA LYS A 315 38.40 -17.69 -8.30
C LYS A 315 37.22 -16.77 -8.66
N ALA A 316 36.52 -16.22 -7.67
CA ALA A 316 35.38 -15.34 -7.90
C ALA A 316 35.79 -14.05 -8.60
N PHE A 317 36.90 -13.44 -8.19
CA PHE A 317 37.40 -12.20 -8.78
C PHE A 317 37.87 -12.41 -10.22
N ASP A 318 38.64 -13.45 -10.49
CA ASP A 318 39.12 -13.75 -11.84
C ASP A 318 37.97 -14.12 -12.79
N THR A 319 37.04 -14.98 -12.34
CA THR A 319 35.84 -15.33 -13.12
C THR A 319 34.99 -14.11 -13.42
N ALA A 320 34.78 -13.22 -12.44
CA ALA A 320 33.98 -12.01 -12.63
C ALA A 320 34.63 -11.03 -13.62
N LYS A 321 35.97 -10.96 -13.67
CA LYS A 321 36.66 -10.13 -14.68
C LYS A 321 36.45 -10.66 -16.09
N LEU A 322 36.54 -11.98 -16.27
CA LEU A 322 36.27 -12.59 -17.59
C LEU A 322 34.81 -12.39 -18.02
N LEU A 323 33.86 -12.50 -17.09
CA LEU A 323 32.44 -12.20 -17.34
C LEU A 323 32.21 -10.75 -17.78
N VAL A 324 32.92 -9.78 -17.18
CA VAL A 324 32.89 -8.38 -17.63
C VAL A 324 33.43 -8.24 -19.05
N GLU A 325 34.53 -8.92 -19.38
CA GLU A 325 35.13 -8.88 -20.73
C GLU A 325 34.21 -9.45 -21.81
N GLN A 326 33.36 -10.43 -21.48
CA GLN A 326 32.34 -10.95 -22.40
C GLN A 326 31.03 -10.14 -22.43
N GLY A 327 30.89 -9.11 -21.60
CA GLY A 327 29.66 -8.32 -21.52
C GLY A 327 28.50 -9.04 -20.80
N GLU A 328 28.79 -10.04 -19.98
CA GLU A 328 27.80 -10.74 -19.15
C GLU A 328 27.47 -9.97 -17.86
N MET A 329 28.26 -8.95 -17.52
CA MET A 329 28.10 -8.11 -16.34
C MET A 329 28.03 -6.62 -16.72
N GLU A 330 27.21 -5.87 -15.99
CA GLU A 330 27.02 -4.42 -16.20
C GLU A 330 28.16 -3.61 -15.59
N MET A 331 28.67 -2.65 -16.37
CA MET A 331 29.70 -1.67 -15.94
C MET A 331 29.10 -0.28 -15.61
N ASP A 332 27.77 -0.16 -15.54
CA ASP A 332 26.99 1.09 -15.61
C ASP A 332 26.92 1.93 -14.35
#